data_AF-A0AAV5J125-F1
#
_entry.id   AF-A0AAV5J125-F1
#
_cell.length_a   1.000
_cell.length_b   1.000
_cell.length_c   1.000
_cell.angle_alpha   90.00
_cell.angle_beta   90.00
_cell.angle_gamma   90.00
#
_symmetry.space_group_name_H-M   'P 1'
#
loop_
_entity.id
_entity.type
_entity.pdbx_description
1 polymer ?
#
loop_
_entity_poly.entity_id
_entity_poly.type
_entity_poly.pdbx_seq_one_letter_code
_entity_poly.pdbx_strand_id
1 'polypeptide(L)'
;MMSTKVISLLLYYYFSVIRRAPHEFKIACLEDIKALFPSDCNPFYAGFGNRDTDEISYLKVGIPKGKIFIINPKGEVAVHRCVDTKSYTSLHALVHGMFPIRPSSEQEDFNSWNYWKLPPPEIKL
;
A
#
# COMPACT_ATOMS: atom_id res chain seq x y z
N MET A 1 15.01 26.69 -6.54
CA MET A 1 14.30 25.61 -5.84
C MET A 1 12.83 25.62 -6.29
N MET A 2 12.58 25.17 -7.53
CA MET A 2 11.21 24.99 -8.01
C MET A 2 10.62 23.78 -7.28
N SER A 3 9.55 24.07 -6.54
CA SER A 3 8.91 23.22 -5.56
C SER A 3 8.55 21.84 -6.11
N THR A 4 8.96 20.79 -5.39
CA THR A 4 8.65 19.37 -5.62
C THR A 4 7.16 19.10 -5.89
N LYS A 5 6.28 20.01 -5.45
CA LYS A 5 4.84 20.01 -5.73
C LYS A 5 4.50 20.16 -7.22
N VAL A 6 5.26 20.94 -7.99
CA VAL A 6 5.01 21.16 -9.43
C VAL A 6 5.36 19.93 -10.24
N ILE A 7 6.45 19.24 -9.87
CA ILE A 7 6.89 17.99 -10.51
C ILE A 7 5.83 16.89 -10.30
N SER A 8 5.29 16.77 -9.09
CA SER A 8 4.22 15.79 -8.79
C SER A 8 2.95 16.03 -9.62
N LEU A 9 2.52 17.28 -9.77
CA LEU A 9 1.35 17.66 -10.58
C LEU A 9 1.54 17.38 -12.08
N LEU A 10 2.72 17.68 -12.63
CA LEU A 10 3.04 17.41 -14.03
C LEU A 10 3.09 15.92 -14.34
N LEU A 11 3.71 15.11 -13.46
CA LEU A 11 3.73 13.66 -13.60
C LEU A 11 2.33 13.06 -13.50
N TYR A 12 1.53 13.50 -12.50
CA TYR A 12 0.13 13.10 -12.40
C TYR A 12 -0.64 13.41 -13.68
N TYR A 13 -0.53 14.64 -14.22
CA TYR A 13 -1.22 15.04 -15.44
C TYR A 13 -0.77 14.20 -16.65
N TYR A 14 0.53 13.98 -16.82
CA TYR A 14 1.07 13.19 -17.93
C TYR A 14 0.55 11.74 -17.90
N PHE A 15 0.56 11.07 -16.74
CA PHE A 15 0.07 9.69 -16.66
C PHE A 15 -1.46 9.58 -16.69
N SER A 16 -2.17 10.50 -16.03
CA SER A 16 -3.64 10.44 -15.94
C SER A 16 -4.34 10.90 -17.22
N VAL A 17 -3.80 11.92 -17.92
CA VAL A 17 -4.45 12.56 -19.07
C VAL A 17 -3.79 12.14 -20.40
N ILE A 18 -2.46 12.08 -20.45
CA ILE A 18 -1.72 11.87 -21.72
C ILE A 18 -1.54 10.37 -22.01
N ARG A 19 -1.00 9.58 -21.07
CA ARG A 19 -0.83 8.13 -21.28
C ARG A 19 -2.11 7.30 -21.10
N ARG A 20 -3.15 7.86 -20.49
CA ARG A 20 -4.43 7.19 -20.19
C ARG A 20 -4.28 5.84 -19.45
N ALA A 21 -3.19 5.66 -18.70
CA ALA A 21 -2.88 4.43 -17.97
C ALA A 21 -2.75 4.72 -16.46
N PRO A 22 -3.85 5.10 -15.77
CA PRO A 22 -3.80 5.49 -14.37
C PRO A 22 -3.33 4.35 -13.44
N HIS A 23 -3.51 3.10 -13.85
CA HIS A 23 -3.05 1.93 -13.10
C HIS A 23 -1.53 1.75 -13.17
N GLU A 24 -0.87 2.16 -14.25
CA GLU A 24 0.61 2.17 -14.36
C GLU A 24 1.21 3.16 -13.38
N PHE A 25 0.61 4.35 -13.23
CA PHE A 25 1.04 5.32 -12.23
C PHE A 25 0.91 4.79 -10.81
N LYS A 26 -0.22 4.13 -10.52
CA LYS A 26 -0.46 3.53 -9.21
C LYS A 26 0.53 2.41 -8.92
N ILE A 27 0.86 1.58 -9.91
CA ILE A 27 1.90 0.56 -9.80
C ILE A 27 3.25 1.20 -9.49
N ALA A 28 3.68 2.18 -10.30
CA ALA A 28 4.98 2.83 -10.11
C ALA A 28 5.10 3.45 -8.71
N CYS A 29 4.06 4.16 -8.26
CA CYS A 29 4.06 4.76 -6.92
C CYS A 29 4.13 3.70 -5.80
N LEU A 30 3.41 2.58 -5.93
CA LEU A 30 3.46 1.50 -4.94
C LEU A 30 4.81 0.76 -4.99
N GLU A 31 5.44 0.62 -6.16
CA GLU A 31 6.78 0.07 -6.31
C GLU A 31 7.83 0.99 -5.67
N ASP A 32 7.73 2.31 -5.86
CA ASP A 32 8.59 3.29 -5.20
C ASP A 32 8.49 3.19 -3.68
N ILE A 33 7.27 3.07 -3.13
CA ILE A 33 7.06 2.86 -1.69
C ILE A 33 7.66 1.53 -1.24
N LYS A 34 7.47 0.45 -2.01
CA LYS A 34 8.04 -0.86 -1.69
C LYS A 34 9.57 -0.83 -1.63
N ALA A 35 10.20 -0.07 -2.50
CA ALA A 35 11.65 0.08 -2.56
C ALA A 35 12.24 0.79 -1.33
N LEU A 36 11.42 1.45 -0.51
CA LEU A 36 11.85 2.02 0.78
C LEU A 36 12.00 0.96 1.88
N PHE A 37 11.48 -0.26 1.67
CA PHE A 37 11.54 -1.35 2.63
C PHE A 37 12.54 -2.43 2.19
N PRO A 38 13.05 -3.24 3.14
CA PRO A 38 13.86 -4.41 2.82
C PRO A 38 13.18 -5.35 1.81
N SER A 39 13.95 -5.91 0.88
CA SER A 39 13.45 -6.71 -0.24
C SER A 39 12.90 -8.08 0.17
N ASP A 40 13.24 -8.53 1.39
CA ASP A 40 12.78 -9.77 2.00
C ASP A 40 11.37 -9.66 2.61
N CYS A 41 10.80 -8.45 2.70
CA CYS A 41 9.47 -8.23 3.25
C CYS A 41 8.55 -7.48 2.26
N ASN A 42 7.26 -7.83 2.27
CA ASN A 42 6.25 -7.02 1.60
C ASN A 42 5.60 -6.06 2.61
N PRO A 43 5.79 -4.73 2.48
CA PRO A 43 5.20 -3.77 3.41
C PRO A 43 3.67 -3.68 3.27
N PHE A 44 3.12 -4.14 2.14
CA PHE A 44 1.69 -4.05 1.88
C PHE A 44 0.93 -5.27 2.39
N TYR A 45 0.01 -5.04 3.33
CA TYR A 45 -0.82 -6.10 3.89
C TYR A 45 -2.12 -6.34 3.11
N ALA A 46 -2.80 -5.27 2.70
CA ALA A 46 -4.09 -5.28 2.02
C ALA A 46 -4.23 -4.03 1.13
N GLY A 47 -5.12 -4.08 0.14
CA GLY A 47 -5.38 -2.98 -0.79
C GLY A 47 -6.86 -2.61 -0.86
N PHE A 48 -7.17 -1.33 -0.73
CA PHE A 48 -8.54 -0.79 -0.86
C PHE A 48 -8.59 0.16 -2.06
N GLY A 49 -9.35 -0.22 -3.08
CA GLY A 49 -9.53 0.54 -4.31
C GLY A 49 -10.99 0.89 -4.56
N ASN A 50 -11.23 1.71 -5.58
CA ASN A 50 -12.57 2.08 -6.05
C ASN A 50 -12.78 1.77 -7.53
N ARG A 51 -11.76 1.21 -8.20
CA ARG A 51 -11.80 0.77 -9.59
C ARG A 51 -11.30 -0.66 -9.70
N ASP A 52 -11.83 -1.43 -10.63
CA ASP A 52 -11.31 -2.77 -10.95
C ASP A 52 -9.83 -2.74 -11.33
N THR A 53 -9.38 -1.65 -11.95
CA THR A 53 -7.96 -1.44 -12.30
C THR A 53 -7.05 -1.37 -11.08
N ASP A 54 -7.57 -1.01 -9.90
CA ASP A 54 -6.79 -1.01 -8.67
C ASP A 54 -6.40 -2.42 -8.24
N GLU A 55 -7.22 -3.43 -8.55
CA GLU A 55 -6.89 -4.84 -8.32
C GLU A 55 -5.57 -5.21 -9.00
N ILE A 56 -5.39 -4.76 -10.24
CA ILE A 56 -4.18 -4.99 -11.03
C ILE A 56 -2.97 -4.37 -10.32
N SER A 57 -3.10 -3.13 -9.86
CA SER A 57 -2.01 -2.43 -9.17
C SER A 57 -1.58 -3.13 -7.88
N TYR A 58 -2.55 -3.60 -7.09
CA TYR A 58 -2.28 -4.28 -5.83
C TYR A 58 -1.68 -5.68 -6.01
N LEU A 59 -2.14 -6.42 -7.03
CA LEU A 59 -1.55 -7.72 -7.37
C LEU A 59 -0.09 -7.58 -7.81
N LYS A 60 0.21 -6.52 -8.58
CA LYS A 60 1.58 -6.27 -9.07
C LYS A 60 2.60 -6.09 -7.95
N VAL A 61 2.21 -5.43 -6.86
CA VAL A 61 3.10 -5.24 -5.70
C VAL A 61 3.09 -6.39 -4.69
N GLY A 62 2.29 -7.43 -4.94
CA GLY A 62 2.31 -8.69 -4.20
C GLY A 62 1.23 -8.82 -3.12
N ILE A 63 0.16 -8.01 -3.17
CA ILE A 63 -0.98 -8.18 -2.27
C ILE A 63 -1.84 -9.35 -2.78
N PRO A 64 -2.18 -10.35 -1.94
CA PRO A 64 -2.99 -11.48 -2.37
C PRO A 64 -4.44 -11.05 -2.65
N LYS A 65 -5.10 -11.67 -3.65
CA LYS A 65 -6.47 -11.34 -4.08
C LYS A 65 -7.50 -11.30 -2.95
N GLY A 66 -7.40 -12.19 -1.97
CA GLY A 66 -8.31 -12.23 -0.82
C GLY A 66 -8.16 -11.06 0.16
N LYS A 67 -7.17 -10.18 -0.05
CA LYS A 67 -6.93 -8.95 0.73
C LYS A 67 -7.02 -7.69 -0.12
N ILE A 68 -7.63 -7.80 -1.30
CA ILE A 68 -7.92 -6.67 -2.18
C ILE A 68 -9.42 -6.43 -2.18
N PHE A 69 -9.81 -5.20 -1.87
CA PHE A 69 -11.19 -4.78 -1.71
C PHE A 69 -11.48 -3.63 -2.66
N ILE A 70 -12.48 -3.81 -3.52
CA ILE A 70 -12.96 -2.74 -4.39
C ILE A 70 -14.29 -2.24 -3.86
N ILE A 71 -14.35 -0.96 -3.50
CA ILE A 71 -15.51 -0.32 -2.90
C ILE A 71 -16.25 0.49 -3.96
N ASN A 72 -17.53 0.21 -4.14
CA ASN A 72 -18.34 1.00 -5.06
C ASN A 72 -18.86 2.30 -4.40
N PRO A 73 -19.38 3.27 -5.18
CA PRO A 73 -19.92 4.51 -4.63
C PRO A 73 -21.10 4.33 -3.66
N LYS A 74 -21.76 3.17 -3.67
CA LYS A 74 -22.85 2.82 -2.75
C LYS A 74 -22.33 2.24 -1.42
N GLY A 75 -21.01 2.06 -1.27
CA GLY A 75 -20.39 1.51 -0.06
C GLY A 75 -20.38 -0.02 0.01
N GLU A 76 -20.71 -0.71 -1.08
CA GLU A 76 -20.62 -2.17 -1.19
C GLU A 76 -19.18 -2.56 -1.54
N VAL A 77 -18.68 -3.62 -0.90
CA VAL A 77 -17.31 -4.08 -1.05
C VAL A 77 -17.28 -5.38 -1.85
N ALA A 78 -16.45 -5.44 -2.89
CA ALA A 78 -16.22 -6.63 -3.69
C ALA A 78 -14.83 -7.21 -3.40
N VAL A 79 -14.75 -8.54 -3.25
CA VAL A 79 -13.49 -9.30 -3.06
C VAL A 79 -13.45 -10.44 -4.07
N HIS A 80 -12.36 -10.56 -4.81
CA HIS A 80 -12.15 -11.68 -5.75
C HIS A 80 -13.26 -11.85 -6.81
N ARG A 81 -13.92 -10.77 -7.24
CA ARG A 81 -15.02 -10.79 -8.25
C ARG A 81 -16.25 -11.63 -7.86
N CYS A 82 -16.20 -12.32 -6.72
CA CYS A 82 -17.38 -12.82 -6.05
C CYS A 82 -17.94 -11.61 -5.31
N VAL A 83 -19.17 -11.23 -5.62
CA VAL A 83 -19.87 -10.19 -4.87
C VAL A 83 -20.24 -10.82 -3.52
N ASP A 84 -19.25 -11.02 -2.66
CA ASP A 84 -19.49 -11.22 -1.24
C ASP A 84 -19.90 -9.83 -0.75
N THR A 85 -21.18 -9.51 -0.93
CA THR A 85 -21.82 -8.18 -0.78
C THR A 85 -21.77 -7.75 0.69
N LYS A 86 -20.57 -7.61 1.23
CA LYS A 86 -20.33 -7.18 2.58
C LYS A 86 -20.25 -5.67 2.53
N SER A 87 -21.16 -5.02 3.24
CA SER A 87 -21.07 -3.59 3.51
C SER A 87 -19.76 -3.30 4.24
N TYR A 88 -19.27 -2.06 4.15
CA TYR A 88 -18.15 -1.60 4.96
C TYR A 88 -18.32 -1.91 6.47
N THR A 89 -19.56 -1.90 6.98
CA THR A 89 -19.90 -2.31 8.36
C THR A 89 -19.69 -3.81 8.62
N SER A 90 -19.94 -4.67 7.65
CA SER A 90 -19.65 -6.11 7.76
C SER A 90 -18.15 -6.38 7.70
N LEU A 91 -17.40 -5.57 6.93
CA LEU A 91 -15.94 -5.59 6.94
C LEU A 91 -15.40 -5.24 8.33
N HIS A 92 -15.96 -4.24 9.01
CA HIS A 92 -15.58 -3.88 10.38
C HIS A 92 -15.69 -5.07 11.35
N ALA A 93 -16.75 -5.87 11.24
CA ALA A 93 -16.90 -7.10 12.03
C ALA A 93 -15.83 -8.16 11.72
N LEU A 94 -15.33 -8.19 10.47
CA LEU A 94 -14.27 -9.10 10.02
C LEU A 94 -12.86 -8.56 10.29
N VAL A 95 -12.69 -7.28 10.67
CA VAL A 95 -11.37 -6.68 10.92
C VAL A 95 -10.59 -7.48 11.95
N HIS A 96 -11.24 -7.95 13.01
CA HIS A 96 -10.55 -8.72 14.06
C HIS A 96 -10.04 -10.09 13.58
N GLY A 97 -10.71 -10.71 12.62
CA GLY A 97 -10.27 -11.98 12.01
C GLY A 97 -9.27 -11.78 10.85
N MET A 98 -9.42 -10.71 10.08
CA MET A 98 -8.57 -10.39 8.93
C MET A 98 -7.30 -9.62 9.30
N PHE A 99 -7.34 -8.82 10.36
CA PHE A 99 -6.25 -8.02 10.91
C PHE A 99 -6.09 -8.39 12.38
N PRO A 100 -5.65 -9.63 12.68
CA PRO A 100 -5.37 -10.00 14.06
C PRO A 100 -4.33 -9.03 14.61
N ILE A 101 -4.51 -8.63 15.87
CA ILE A 101 -3.50 -7.86 16.60
C ILE A 101 -2.22 -8.69 16.52
N ARG A 102 -1.23 -8.18 15.79
CA ARG A 102 0.07 -8.85 15.77
C ARG A 102 0.64 -8.72 17.17
N PRO A 103 1.04 -9.81 17.85
CA PRO A 103 1.95 -9.64 18.98
C PRO A 103 3.13 -8.83 18.44
N SER A 104 3.54 -7.80 19.17
CA SER A 104 4.60 -6.87 18.79
C SER A 104 5.95 -7.61 18.73
N SER A 105 6.15 -8.46 17.72
CA SER A 105 7.46 -8.71 17.16
C SER A 105 7.71 -7.60 16.15
N GLU A 106 7.76 -6.36 16.64
CA GLU A 106 8.44 -5.32 15.89
C GLU A 106 9.84 -5.87 15.64
N GLN A 107 10.28 -5.94 14.39
CA GLN A 107 11.72 -6.06 14.13
C GLN A 107 12.33 -4.86 14.85
N GLU A 108 12.99 -5.10 15.98
CA GLU A 108 13.45 -4.04 16.88
C GLU A 108 14.33 -3.04 16.12
N ASP A 109 15.00 -3.49 15.06
CA ASP A 109 15.86 -2.70 14.19
C ASP A 109 15.15 -1.57 13.43
N PHE A 110 13.84 -1.70 13.16
CA PHE A 110 13.07 -0.77 12.30
C PHE A 110 11.95 -0.01 13.02
N ASN A 111 11.98 0.05 14.35
CA ASN A 111 11.08 0.96 15.07
C ASN A 111 11.57 2.42 15.00
N SER A 112 10.66 3.37 15.26
CA SER A 112 10.95 4.82 15.20
C SER A 112 12.12 5.25 16.11
N TRP A 113 12.48 4.44 17.10
CA TRP A 113 13.56 4.72 18.04
C TRP A 113 14.92 4.23 17.53
N ASN A 114 14.98 3.08 16.87
CA ASN A 114 16.23 2.46 16.43
C ASN A 114 16.62 2.89 15.01
N TYR A 115 15.66 3.16 14.11
CA TYR A 115 15.96 3.51 12.72
C TYR A 115 16.81 4.78 12.56
N TRP A 116 16.68 5.75 13.47
CA TRP A 116 17.41 7.02 13.41
C TRP A 116 18.70 7.05 14.24
N LYS A 117 19.06 5.95 14.92
CA LYS A 117 20.29 5.93 15.70
C LYS A 117 21.49 5.83 14.77
N LEU A 118 22.43 6.74 14.96
CA LEU A 118 23.76 6.61 14.38
C LEU A 118 24.47 5.42 15.05
N PRO A 119 25.20 4.59 14.29
CA PRO A 119 25.99 3.52 14.87
C PRO A 119 26.96 4.10 15.90
N PRO A 120 27.21 3.41 17.03
CA PRO A 120 28.15 3.88 18.04
C PRO A 120 29.53 4.12 17.40
N PRO A 121 30.24 5.18 17.79
CA PRO A 121 31.59 5.42 17.31
C PRO A 121 32.50 4.24 17.67
N GLU A 122 33.29 3.76 16.70
CA GLU A 122 34.26 2.69 16.92
C GLU A 122 35.35 3.16 17.89
N ILE A 123 35.32 2.68 19.13
CA ILE A 123 36.41 2.88 20.08
C ILE A 123 37.46 1.82 19.78
N LYS A 124 38.55 2.23 19.11
CA LYS A 124 39.75 1.41 18.96
C LYS A 124 40.45 1.35 20.32
N LEU A 125 40.51 0.16 20.91
CA LEU A 125 41.33 -0.17 22.08
C LEU A 125 42.82 -0.18 21.71
#